data_AF-A0A4Q5V421-F1
#
_entry.id   AF-A0A4Q5V421-F1
#
_cell.length_a   1.000
_cell.length_b   1.000
_cell.length_c   1.000
_cell.angle_alpha   90.00
_cell.angle_beta   90.00
_cell.angle_gamma   90.00
#
_symmetry.space_group_name_H-M   'P 1'
#
loop_
_entity.id
_entity.type
_entity.pdbx_description
1 polymer ?
#
loop_
_entity_poly.entity_id
_entity_poly.type
_entity_poly.pdbx_seq_one_letter_code
_entity_poly.pdbx_strand_id
1 'polypeptide(L)'
;MSQTIFLITPPFTQLNTPYPATAYLKGFLNTKNISSYQADFGIEVTNKLFSKSGLIHLFEEAEKSGKELSVNAKRILLLKDDYILTIDDAILFLQGKNPTLAHFISKRDFLPEASRFSQLDDMDWAFGSMGILDKAKHITTMYLEDLSDLIQETV
;
A
#
# COMPACT_ATOMS: atom_id res chain seq x y z
N MET A 1 -35.37 -12.10 -17.81
CA MET A 1 -34.39 -11.01 -17.57
C MET A 1 -33.01 -11.57 -17.80
N SER A 2 -32.16 -10.88 -18.55
CA SER A 2 -30.72 -11.19 -18.60
C SER A 2 -30.12 -10.85 -17.24
N GLN A 3 -29.51 -11.83 -16.56
CA GLN A 3 -28.82 -11.59 -15.29
C GLN A 3 -27.41 -11.09 -15.57
N THR A 4 -27.00 -10.01 -14.91
CA THR A 4 -25.64 -9.50 -14.95
C THR A 4 -24.75 -10.31 -14.01
N ILE A 5 -23.58 -10.73 -14.51
CA ILE A 5 -22.59 -11.48 -13.73
C ILE A 5 -21.68 -10.50 -12.98
N PHE A 6 -21.41 -10.76 -11.69
CA PHE A 6 -20.42 -10.03 -10.92
C PHE A 6 -19.27 -10.95 -10.51
N LEU A 7 -18.06 -10.59 -10.91
CA LEU A 7 -16.82 -11.34 -10.67
C LEU A 7 -16.03 -10.64 -9.57
N ILE A 8 -15.64 -11.36 -8.53
CA ILE A 8 -14.92 -10.80 -7.39
C ILE A 8 -13.58 -11.53 -7.23
N THR A 9 -12.49 -10.78 -7.20
CA THR A 9 -11.24 -11.27 -6.62
C THR A 9 -11.36 -11.11 -5.10
N PRO A 10 -11.33 -12.19 -4.31
CA PRO A 10 -11.48 -12.10 -2.86
C PRO A 10 -10.32 -11.30 -2.25
N PRO A 11 -10.51 -10.68 -1.06
CA PRO A 11 -9.45 -9.93 -0.40
C PRO A 11 -8.30 -10.84 0.07
N PHE A 12 -7.15 -10.22 0.35
CA PHE A 12 -5.95 -10.88 0.92
C PHE A 12 -5.32 -11.99 0.09
N THR A 13 -5.59 -12.01 -1.21
CA THR A 13 -4.68 -12.62 -2.18
C THR A 13 -3.38 -11.80 -2.22
N GLN A 14 -2.24 -12.39 -2.62
CA GLN A 14 -0.93 -11.70 -2.58
C GLN A 14 -0.96 -10.38 -3.36
N LEU A 15 -0.88 -9.23 -2.68
CA LEU A 15 -1.06 -7.89 -3.31
C LEU A 15 -0.09 -7.59 -4.46
N ASN A 16 1.09 -8.19 -4.42
CA ASN A 16 2.14 -8.06 -5.43
C ASN A 16 1.97 -9.01 -6.63
N THR A 17 0.97 -9.90 -6.60
CA THR A 17 0.66 -10.83 -7.68
C THR A 17 -0.55 -10.32 -8.47
N PRO A 18 -0.42 -10.11 -9.80
CA PRO A 18 -1.60 -9.77 -10.60
C PRO A 18 -2.57 -10.96 -10.61
N TYR A 19 -3.84 -10.70 -10.31
CA TYR A 19 -4.93 -11.68 -10.41
C TYR A 19 -5.87 -11.36 -11.58
N PRO A 20 -5.44 -11.60 -12.84
CA PRO A 20 -6.19 -11.18 -14.01
C PRO A 20 -7.42 -12.05 -14.30
N ALA A 21 -7.70 -13.08 -13.50
CA ALA A 21 -8.73 -14.08 -13.77
C ALA A 21 -10.11 -13.44 -14.01
N THR A 22 -10.53 -12.52 -13.13
CA THR A 22 -11.81 -11.80 -13.26
C THR A 22 -11.83 -10.86 -14.47
N ALA A 23 -10.72 -10.20 -14.78
CA ALA A 23 -10.57 -9.37 -15.97
C ALA A 23 -10.66 -10.20 -17.26
N TYR A 24 -10.02 -11.36 -17.31
CA TYR A 24 -10.07 -12.28 -18.44
C TYR A 24 -11.47 -12.89 -18.63
N LEU A 25 -12.11 -13.31 -17.55
CA LEU A 25 -13.50 -13.80 -17.58
C LEU A 25 -14.46 -12.71 -18.07
N LYS A 26 -14.34 -11.48 -17.57
CA LYS A 26 -15.11 -10.33 -18.08
C LYS A 26 -14.84 -10.11 -19.57
N GLY A 27 -13.57 -10.15 -20.00
CA GLY A 27 -13.19 -10.04 -21.41
C GLY A 27 -13.88 -11.11 -22.28
N PHE A 28 -13.87 -12.36 -21.85
CA PHE A 28 -14.57 -13.46 -22.52
C PHE A 28 -16.09 -13.24 -22.56
N LEU A 29 -16.73 -12.90 -21.45
CA LEU A 29 -18.18 -12.65 -21.37
C LEU A 29 -18.62 -11.48 -22.29
N ASN A 30 -17.79 -10.45 -22.41
CA ASN A 30 -18.02 -9.34 -23.35
C ASN A 30 -18.07 -9.85 -24.81
N THR A 31 -17.23 -10.81 -25.21
CA THR A 31 -17.30 -11.42 -26.57
C THR A 31 -18.62 -12.14 -26.85
N LYS A 32 -19.37 -12.49 -25.80
CA LYS A 32 -20.68 -13.14 -25.87
C LYS A 32 -21.84 -12.17 -25.67
N ASN A 33 -21.57 -10.86 -25.59
CA ASN A 33 -22.54 -9.82 -25.22
C ASN A 33 -23.26 -10.11 -23.88
N ILE A 34 -22.57 -10.76 -22.94
CA ILE A 34 -23.08 -11.04 -21.59
C ILE A 34 -22.65 -9.90 -20.67
N SER A 35 -23.62 -9.23 -20.05
CA SER A 35 -23.36 -8.15 -19.09
C SER A 35 -22.56 -8.69 -17.90
N SER A 36 -21.40 -8.09 -17.63
CA SER A 36 -20.56 -8.46 -16.49
C SER A 36 -19.76 -7.30 -15.91
N TYR A 37 -19.60 -7.33 -14.59
CA TYR A 37 -18.75 -6.43 -13.81
C TYR A 37 -17.68 -7.24 -13.07
N GLN A 38 -16.57 -6.58 -12.73
CA GLN A 38 -15.52 -7.19 -11.94
C GLN A 38 -15.06 -6.20 -10.86
N ALA A 39 -14.71 -6.73 -9.69
CA ALA A 39 -14.11 -5.99 -8.58
C ALA A 39 -12.97 -6.81 -7.98
N ASP A 40 -11.97 -6.11 -7.45
CA ASP A 40 -10.88 -6.73 -6.71
C ASP A 40 -10.89 -6.16 -5.30
N PHE A 41 -11.32 -6.99 -4.34
CA PHE A 41 -11.46 -6.54 -2.96
C PHE A 41 -10.11 -6.40 -2.26
N GLY A 42 -9.05 -7.06 -2.75
CA GLY A 42 -7.70 -6.89 -2.22
C GLY A 42 -7.21 -5.47 -2.47
N ILE A 43 -7.28 -5.01 -3.72
CA ILE A 43 -6.85 -3.66 -4.08
C ILE A 43 -7.77 -2.59 -3.49
N GLU A 44 -9.09 -2.82 -3.45
CA GLU A 44 -10.05 -1.85 -2.89
C GLU A 44 -9.84 -1.66 -1.38
N VAL A 45 -9.65 -2.74 -0.62
CA VAL A 45 -9.36 -2.67 0.82
C VAL A 45 -8.01 -1.98 1.05
N THR A 46 -6.98 -2.36 0.29
CA THR A 46 -5.63 -1.78 0.40
C THR A 46 -5.65 -0.27 0.13
N ASN A 47 -6.31 0.18 -0.94
CA ASN A 47 -6.44 1.60 -1.24
C ASN A 47 -7.24 2.36 -0.18
N LYS A 48 -8.27 1.72 0.41
CA LYS A 48 -9.07 2.35 1.47
C LYS A 48 -8.28 2.49 2.77
N LEU A 49 -7.53 1.45 3.15
CA LEU A 49 -6.66 1.41 4.32
C LEU A 49 -5.50 2.41 4.19
N PHE A 50 -4.75 2.32 3.09
CA PHE A 50 -3.64 3.22 2.76
C PHE A 50 -4.14 4.46 2.03
N SER A 51 -5.05 5.18 2.68
CA SER A 51 -5.48 6.51 2.27
C SER A 51 -5.36 7.45 3.46
N LYS A 52 -5.36 8.76 3.22
CA LYS A 52 -5.41 9.74 4.31
C LYS A 52 -6.52 9.43 5.32
N SER A 53 -7.73 9.15 4.83
CA SER A 53 -8.87 8.80 5.69
C SER A 53 -8.67 7.48 6.42
N GLY A 54 -8.08 6.48 5.77
CA GLY A 54 -7.80 5.18 6.38
C GLY A 54 -6.77 5.28 7.49
N LEU A 55 -5.71 6.07 7.28
CA LEU A 55 -4.68 6.29 8.30
C LEU A 55 -5.18 7.11 9.48
N ILE A 56 -6.02 8.12 9.28
CA ILE A 56 -6.66 8.85 10.39
C ILE A 56 -7.40 7.86 11.30
N HIS A 57 -8.24 7.00 10.72
CA HIS A 57 -8.95 5.98 11.49
C HIS A 57 -8.01 4.95 12.14
N LEU A 58 -6.98 4.51 11.43
CA LEU A 58 -5.98 3.58 11.99
C LEU A 58 -5.30 4.17 13.23
N PHE A 59 -4.82 5.41 13.15
CA PHE A 59 -4.14 6.06 14.27
C PHE A 59 -5.08 6.28 15.45
N GLU A 60 -6.34 6.68 15.21
CA GLU A 60 -7.36 6.79 16.25
C GLU A 60 -7.60 5.45 16.96
N GLU A 61 -7.70 4.33 16.23
CA GLU A 61 -7.89 3.01 16.82
C GLU A 61 -6.63 2.49 17.53
N ALA A 62 -5.45 2.77 16.98
CA ALA A 62 -4.19 2.41 17.59
C ALA A 62 -3.98 3.09 18.95
N GLU A 63 -4.29 4.38 19.04
CA GLU A 63 -4.24 5.15 20.30
C GLU A 63 -5.27 4.65 21.34
N LYS A 64 -6.43 4.14 20.90
CA LYS A 64 -7.46 3.57 21.77
C LYS A 64 -7.22 2.12 22.17
N SER A 65 -6.28 1.41 21.53
CA SER A 65 -6.09 -0.04 21.71
C SER A 65 -5.83 -0.44 23.17
N GLY A 66 -5.26 0.45 23.98
CA GLY A 66 -4.92 0.19 25.39
C GLY A 66 -3.83 -0.88 25.57
N LYS A 67 -3.24 -1.35 24.48
CA LYS A 67 -2.16 -2.35 24.46
C LYS A 67 -0.83 -1.70 24.85
N GLU A 68 0.08 -2.46 25.45
CA GLU A 68 1.46 -2.01 25.65
C GLU A 68 2.21 -2.04 24.32
N LEU A 69 2.52 -0.84 23.80
CA LEU A 69 3.16 -0.70 22.50
C LEU A 69 4.70 -0.75 22.59
N SER A 70 5.29 -1.39 21.59
CA SER A 70 6.71 -1.47 21.30
C SER A 70 7.29 -0.07 21.04
N VAL A 71 8.62 0.02 21.09
CA VAL A 71 9.33 1.26 20.75
C VAL A 71 9.04 1.68 19.30
N ASN A 72 8.92 0.71 18.39
CA ASN A 72 8.62 0.99 16.98
C ASN A 72 7.21 1.54 16.80
N ALA A 73 6.18 0.89 17.37
CA ALA A 73 4.81 1.40 17.29
C ALA A 73 4.68 2.81 17.89
N LYS A 74 5.32 3.06 19.05
CA LYS A 74 5.35 4.41 19.64
C LYS A 74 6.02 5.43 18.72
N ARG A 75 7.11 5.08 18.03
CA ARG A 75 7.75 5.94 17.02
C ARG A 75 6.79 6.23 15.87
N ILE A 76 6.11 5.22 15.33
CA ILE A 76 5.16 5.40 14.22
C ILE A 76 4.00 6.32 14.65
N LEU A 77 3.48 6.17 15.88
CA LEU A 77 2.45 7.07 16.42
C LEU A 77 2.94 8.52 16.55
N LEU A 78 4.20 8.74 16.91
CA LEU A 78 4.79 10.10 16.95
C LEU A 78 4.91 10.73 15.56
N LEU A 79 5.07 9.91 14.51
CA LEU A 79 5.18 10.33 13.10
C LEU A 79 3.82 10.39 12.39
N LYS A 80 2.70 10.23 13.10
CA LYS A 80 1.37 10.05 12.50
C LYS A 80 0.99 11.14 11.49
N ASP A 81 1.31 12.40 11.81
CA ASP A 81 0.94 13.53 10.96
C ASP A 81 1.71 13.50 9.64
N ASP A 82 2.98 13.06 9.66
CA ASP A 82 3.80 12.87 8.47
C ASP A 82 3.24 11.72 7.60
N TYR A 83 2.89 10.58 8.21
CA TYR A 83 2.28 9.45 7.49
C TYR A 83 0.96 9.85 6.83
N ILE A 84 0.09 10.57 7.57
CA ILE A 84 -1.19 11.07 7.05
C ILE A 84 -0.97 12.07 5.90
N LEU A 85 0.09 12.88 5.95
CA LEU A 85 0.42 13.84 4.91
C LEU A 85 0.92 13.16 3.62
N THR A 86 1.70 12.09 3.74
CA THR A 86 2.42 11.49 2.59
C THR A 86 1.74 10.29 1.94
N ILE A 87 0.76 9.65 2.60
CA ILE A 87 0.20 8.36 2.16
C ILE A 87 -0.45 8.40 0.77
N ASP A 88 -1.23 9.42 0.45
CA ASP A 88 -1.93 9.49 -0.84
C ASP A 88 -0.93 9.62 -2.00
N ASP A 89 0.14 10.40 -1.81
CA ASP A 89 1.23 10.56 -2.78
C ASP A 89 2.04 9.27 -2.94
N ALA A 90 2.31 8.56 -1.84
CA ALA A 90 2.97 7.26 -1.88
C ALA A 90 2.17 6.23 -2.70
N ILE A 91 0.84 6.17 -2.52
CA ILE A 91 -0.02 5.29 -3.31
C ILE A 91 -0.11 5.73 -4.78
N LEU A 92 -0.22 7.02 -5.06
CA LEU A 92 -0.18 7.53 -6.44
C LEU A 92 1.14 7.19 -7.15
N PHE A 93 2.27 7.27 -6.43
CA PHE A 93 3.57 6.86 -6.94
C PHE A 93 3.60 5.36 -7.28
N LEU A 94 3.15 4.48 -6.37
CA LEU A 94 3.08 3.03 -6.62
C LEU A 94 2.15 2.66 -7.78
N GLN A 95 1.08 3.42 -7.99
CA GLN A 95 0.17 3.26 -9.12
C GLN A 95 0.73 3.83 -10.44
N GLY A 96 1.95 4.39 -10.43
CA GLY A 96 2.58 5.00 -11.60
C GLY A 96 1.95 6.32 -12.04
N LYS A 97 1.10 6.93 -11.21
CA LYS A 97 0.40 8.18 -11.50
C LYS A 97 1.23 9.42 -11.15
N ASN A 98 2.20 9.29 -10.26
CA ASN A 98 3.13 10.37 -9.89
C ASN A 98 4.60 9.90 -9.89
N PRO A 99 5.18 9.55 -11.05
CA PRO A 99 6.53 8.98 -11.11
C PRO A 99 7.66 9.96 -10.75
N THR A 100 7.39 11.27 -10.72
CA THR A 100 8.41 12.30 -10.40
C THR A 100 8.83 12.26 -8.93
N LEU A 101 7.99 11.71 -8.05
CA LEU A 101 8.33 11.47 -6.64
C LEU A 101 9.49 10.51 -6.45
N ALA A 102 9.83 9.70 -7.45
CA ALA A 102 10.93 8.73 -7.37
C ALA A 102 12.26 9.37 -6.90
N HIS A 103 12.54 10.60 -7.33
CA HIS A 103 13.78 11.30 -6.94
C HIS A 103 13.79 11.71 -5.47
N PHE A 104 12.66 12.17 -4.93
CA PHE A 104 12.54 12.59 -3.53
C PHE A 104 12.53 11.39 -2.60
N ILE A 105 11.76 10.36 -2.97
CA ILE A 105 11.68 9.09 -2.21
C ILE A 105 13.04 8.40 -2.20
N SER A 106 13.75 8.32 -3.34
CA SER A 106 15.06 7.67 -3.42
C SER A 106 16.15 8.36 -2.58
N LYS A 107 15.98 9.65 -2.30
CA LYS A 107 16.86 10.44 -1.44
C LYS A 107 16.49 10.39 0.04
N ARG A 108 15.37 9.75 0.39
CA ARG A 108 14.84 9.68 1.77
C ARG A 108 14.45 11.06 2.35
N ASP A 109 14.12 12.00 1.47
CA ASP A 109 13.74 13.39 1.83
C ASP A 109 12.21 13.62 1.78
N PHE A 110 11.40 12.55 1.81
CA PHE A 110 9.94 12.65 1.60
C PHE A 110 9.09 11.84 2.57
N LEU A 111 9.35 10.53 2.71
CA LEU A 111 8.51 9.65 3.53
C LEU A 111 9.02 9.61 4.98
N PRO A 112 8.15 9.55 5.99
CA PRO A 112 8.55 9.22 7.35
C PRO A 112 9.05 7.77 7.43
N GLU A 113 9.97 7.52 8.35
CA GLU A 113 10.72 6.26 8.42
C GLU A 113 10.78 5.72 9.87
N ALA A 114 10.42 4.45 10.06
CA ALA A 114 10.56 3.74 11.32
C ALA A 114 11.46 2.50 11.20
N SER A 115 11.24 1.45 12.00
CA SER A 115 12.21 0.35 12.12
C SER A 115 12.46 -0.44 10.83
N ARG A 116 11.58 -0.41 9.82
CA ARG A 116 11.85 -1.11 8.54
C ARG A 116 13.04 -0.53 7.79
N PHE A 117 13.33 0.75 7.99
CA PHE A 117 14.40 1.46 7.29
C PHE A 117 15.80 1.17 7.83
N SER A 118 15.95 0.56 9.01
CA SER A 118 17.26 0.13 9.48
C SER A 118 17.87 -0.99 8.62
N GLN A 119 17.03 -1.69 7.84
CA GLN A 119 17.48 -2.71 6.89
C GLN A 119 18.11 -2.11 5.62
N LEU A 120 17.91 -0.80 5.38
CA LEU A 120 18.43 -0.14 4.18
C LEU A 120 19.91 0.20 4.27
N ASP A 121 20.42 0.45 5.48
CA ASP A 121 21.82 0.84 5.67
C ASP A 121 22.78 -0.27 5.17
N ASP A 122 22.32 -1.53 5.15
CA ASP A 122 23.03 -2.68 4.60
C ASP A 122 22.89 -2.84 3.07
N MET A 123 21.96 -2.11 2.44
CA MET A 123 21.56 -2.27 1.03
C MET A 123 22.05 -1.17 0.09
N ASP A 124 22.71 -0.11 0.58
CA ASP A 124 23.20 0.99 -0.27
C ASP A 124 24.15 0.53 -1.38
N TRP A 125 24.88 -0.58 -1.17
CA TRP A 125 25.70 -1.21 -2.21
C TRP A 125 24.87 -1.98 -3.26
N ALA A 126 23.74 -2.58 -2.86
CA ALA A 126 22.87 -3.38 -3.74
C ALA A 126 22.04 -2.51 -4.71
N PHE A 127 21.74 -1.26 -4.33
CA PHE A 127 21.03 -0.31 -5.22
C PHE A 127 21.90 0.23 -6.37
N GLY A 128 23.22 -0.01 -6.37
CA GLY A 128 24.12 0.47 -7.43
C GLY A 128 23.76 -0.03 -8.84
N SER A 129 23.00 -1.13 -8.95
CA SER A 129 22.45 -1.65 -10.20
C SER A 129 20.95 -1.36 -10.40
N MET A 130 20.26 -0.85 -9.37
CA MET A 130 18.81 -0.64 -9.35
C MET A 130 18.49 0.79 -9.78
N GLY A 131 17.60 0.96 -10.77
CA GLY A 131 17.19 2.28 -11.22
C GLY A 131 16.51 3.09 -10.11
N ILE A 132 16.58 4.43 -10.19
CA ILE A 132 15.94 5.37 -9.22
C ILE A 132 14.47 5.00 -8.96
N LEU A 133 13.74 4.62 -10.00
CA LEU A 133 12.33 4.24 -9.87
C LEU A 133 12.14 2.99 -9.00
N ASP A 134 12.97 1.97 -9.18
CA ASP A 134 12.85 0.71 -8.47
C ASP A 134 13.34 0.85 -7.01
N LYS A 135 14.38 1.67 -6.78
CA LYS A 135 14.78 2.09 -5.43
C LYS A 135 13.63 2.79 -4.70
N ALA A 136 12.99 3.76 -5.35
CA ALA A 136 11.85 4.47 -4.75
C ALA A 136 10.66 3.55 -4.47
N LYS A 137 10.34 2.59 -5.37
CA LYS A 137 9.30 1.58 -5.12
C LYS A 137 9.62 0.75 -3.88
N HIS A 138 10.84 0.27 -3.76
CA HIS A 138 11.26 -0.50 -2.58
C HIS A 138 11.14 0.32 -1.29
N ILE A 139 11.61 1.57 -1.30
CA ILE A 139 11.46 2.51 -0.17
C ILE A 139 9.99 2.71 0.22
N THR A 140 9.13 2.90 -0.79
CA THR A 140 7.69 3.06 -0.55
C THR A 140 7.06 1.79 0.01
N THR A 141 7.54 0.60 -0.38
CA THR A 141 7.10 -0.66 0.21
C THR A 141 7.43 -0.74 1.70
N MET A 142 8.66 -0.41 2.11
CA MET A 142 9.02 -0.40 3.55
C MET A 142 8.20 0.61 4.36
N TYR A 143 7.89 1.77 3.76
CA TYR A 143 6.96 2.74 4.35
C TYR A 143 5.56 2.14 4.62
N LEU A 144 5.03 1.33 3.70
CA LEU A 144 3.76 0.61 3.93
C LEU A 144 3.92 -0.55 4.94
N GLU A 145 5.10 -1.19 5.00
CA GLU A 145 5.40 -2.21 5.99
C GLU A 145 5.46 -1.65 7.42
N ASP A 146 5.99 -0.43 7.63
CA ASP A 146 5.95 0.23 8.94
C ASP A 146 4.49 0.37 9.44
N LEU A 147 3.59 0.84 8.57
CA LEU A 147 2.15 0.93 8.87
C LEU A 147 1.52 -0.44 9.11
N SER A 148 1.98 -1.47 8.41
CA SER A 148 1.51 -2.85 8.59
C SER A 148 1.93 -3.42 9.94
N ASP A 149 3.15 -3.11 10.41
CA ASP A 149 3.62 -3.49 11.74
C ASP A 149 2.76 -2.83 12.83
N LEU A 150 2.42 -1.55 12.67
CA LEU A 150 1.50 -0.85 13.58
C LEU A 150 0.12 -1.54 13.63
N ILE A 151 -0.44 -1.88 12.47
CA ILE A 151 -1.74 -2.58 12.40
C ILE A 151 -1.68 -3.90 13.16
N GLN A 152 -0.65 -4.73 12.92
CA GLN A 152 -0.49 -6.03 13.60
C GLN A 152 -0.38 -5.90 15.12
N GLU A 153 0.25 -4.82 15.60
CA GLU A 153 0.43 -4.60 17.03
C GLU A 153 -0.83 -4.06 17.70
N THR A 154 -1.61 -3.23 16.99
CA THR A 154 -2.68 -2.43 17.59
C THR A 154 -4.08 -3.00 17.39
N VAL A 155 -4.36 -3.64 16.26
CA VAL A 155 -5.67 -4.23 15.91
C VAL A 155 -5.63 -5.72 16.19
#